data_AF-A0A0H4XG85-F1
#
_entry.id   AF-A0A0H4XG85-F1
#
_cell.length_a   1.000
_cell.length_b   1.000
_cell.length_c   1.000
_cell.angle_alpha   90.00
_cell.angle_beta   90.00
_cell.angle_gamma   90.00
#
_symmetry.space_group_name_H-M   'P 1'
#
loop_
_entity.id
_entity.type
_entity.pdbx_description
1 polymer ?
#
loop_
_entity_poly.entity_id
_entity_poly.type
_entity_poly.pdbx_seq_one_letter_code
_entity_poly.pdbx_strand_id
1 'polypeptide(L)' 'MSQNEHILRAWRDPQYFNNLTAEERAALPANPAAELELSDDLLESVSGADSCETIGSPYCTPCPPIECY' A
#
# COMPACT_ATOMS: atom_id res chain seq x y z
N MET A 1 -19.34 -15.92 -0.25
CA MET A 1 -18.25 -15.11 0.32
C MET A 1 -18.76 -14.50 1.61
N SER A 2 -17.91 -14.44 2.64
CA SER A 2 -18.27 -13.74 3.88
C SER A 2 -18.27 -12.22 3.66
N GLN A 3 -19.10 -11.47 4.40
CA GLN A 3 -19.12 -10.00 4.37
C GLN A 3 -17.70 -9.41 4.50
N ASN A 4 -16.88 -9.97 5.41
CA ASN A 4 -15.52 -9.52 5.64
C ASN A 4 -14.60 -9.79 4.44
N GLU A 5 -14.79 -10.91 3.76
CA GLU A 5 -14.00 -11.28 2.58
C GLU A 5 -14.31 -10.34 1.40
N HIS A 6 -15.58 -9.95 1.26
CA HIS A 6 -16.01 -8.95 0.29
C HIS A 6 -15.37 -7.58 0.54
N ILE A 7 -15.39 -7.10 1.80
CA ILE A 7 -14.78 -5.82 2.19
C ILE A 7 -13.27 -5.83 1.94
N LEU A 8 -12.58 -6.89 2.34
CA LEU A 8 -11.13 -7.03 2.12
C LEU A 8 -10.78 -7.05 0.64
N ARG A 9 -11.59 -7.73 -0.17
CA ARG A 9 -11.38 -7.79 -1.63
C ARG A 9 -11.64 -6.43 -2.29
N ALA A 10 -12.66 -5.71 -1.84
CA ALA A 10 -12.96 -4.35 -2.31
C ALA A 10 -11.78 -3.39 -2.13
N TRP A 11 -11.04 -3.48 -1.02
CA TRP A 11 -9.88 -2.59 -0.78
C TRP A 11 -8.56 -3.12 -1.34
N ARG A 12 -8.44 -4.43 -1.56
CA ARG A 12 -7.21 -5.05 -2.10
C ARG A 12 -7.14 -5.01 -3.62
N ASP A 13 -8.26 -5.21 -4.30
CA ASP A 13 -8.34 -5.37 -5.75
C ASP A 13 -9.04 -4.17 -6.39
N PRO A 14 -8.31 -3.26 -7.05
CA PRO A 14 -8.89 -2.07 -7.66
C PRO A 14 -9.83 -2.39 -8.83
N GLN A 15 -9.63 -3.50 -9.54
CA GLN A 15 -10.55 -3.91 -10.60
C GLN A 15 -11.88 -4.37 -10.01
N TYR A 16 -11.83 -5.10 -8.89
CA TYR A 16 -13.04 -5.49 -8.17
C TYR A 16 -13.79 -4.28 -7.62
N PHE A 17 -13.09 -3.32 -7.00
CA PHE A 17 -13.69 -2.08 -6.50
C PHE A 17 -14.41 -1.28 -7.60
N ASN A 18 -13.77 -1.12 -8.76
CA ASN A 18 -14.32 -0.36 -9.88
C ASN A 18 -15.52 -1.03 -10.56
N ASN A 19 -15.66 -2.35 -10.39
CA ASN A 19 -16.80 -3.10 -10.91
C ASN A 19 -18.03 -3.07 -9.98
N LEU A 20 -17.91 -2.53 -8.76
CA LEU A 20 -19.03 -2.39 -7.82
C LEU A 20 -19.95 -1.23 -8.24
N THR A 21 -21.25 -1.41 -7.99
CA THR A 21 -22.25 -0.34 -8.16
C THR A 21 -22.00 0.84 -7.22
N ALA A 22 -22.68 1.97 -7.44
CA ALA A 22 -22.53 3.14 -6.56
C ALA A 22 -23.04 2.84 -5.14
N GLU A 23 -24.13 2.09 -5.05
CA GLU A 23 -24.77 1.67 -3.80
C GLU A 23 -23.88 0.72 -3.02
N GLU A 24 -23.27 -0.26 -3.68
CA GLU A 24 -22.34 -1.20 -3.05
C GLU A 24 -21.07 -0.50 -2.57
N ARG A 25 -20.52 0.44 -3.34
CA ARG A 25 -19.36 1.24 -2.90
C ARG A 25 -19.69 2.12 -1.69
N ALA A 26 -20.88 2.69 -1.64
CA ALA A 26 -21.34 3.49 -0.50
C ALA A 26 -21.59 2.66 0.76
N ALA A 27 -21.86 1.36 0.62
CA ALA A 27 -22.03 0.44 1.74
C ALA A 27 -20.69 -0.08 2.31
N LEU A 28 -19.56 0.17 1.64
CA LEU A 28 -18.25 -0.20 2.16
C LEU A 28 -17.88 0.69 3.36
N PRO A 29 -17.24 0.12 4.40
CA PRO A 29 -16.72 0.92 5.50
C PRO A 29 -15.61 1.87 5.01
N ALA A 30 -15.29 2.89 5.81
CA ALA A 30 -14.18 3.78 5.55
C ALA A 30 -12.90 3.00 5.21
N ASN A 31 -12.16 3.45 4.20
CA ASN A 31 -10.92 2.80 3.80
C ASN A 31 -9.94 2.85 4.99
N PRO A 32 -9.45 1.70 5.48
CA PRO A 32 -8.51 1.66 6.60
C PRO A 32 -7.20 2.43 6.35
N ALA A 33 -6.86 2.74 5.09
CA ALA A 33 -5.71 3.58 4.75
C ALA A 33 -6.04 5.08 4.68
N ALA A 34 -7.32 5.48 4.70
CA ALA A 34 -7.75 6.87 4.55
C ALA A 34 -7.78 7.67 5.87
N GLU A 35 -7.72 7.01 7.03
CA GLU A 35 -7.65 7.67 8.34
C GLU A 35 -6.27 8.28 8.66
N LEU A 36 -5.26 8.00 7.83
CA LEU A 36 -3.93 8.57 8.01
C LEU A 36 -3.85 9.94 7.33
N GLU A 37 -4.19 11.00 8.08
CA GLU A 37 -3.94 12.37 7.64
C GLU A 37 -2.43 12.64 7.68
N LEU A 38 -1.81 12.66 6.51
CA LEU A 38 -0.40 13.03 6.34
C LEU A 38 -0.34 14.50 6.00
N SER A 39 0.23 15.33 6.89
CA SER A 39 0.50 16.74 6.59
C SER A 39 1.56 16.87 5.49
N ASP A 40 1.50 17.94 4.70
CA ASP A 40 2.50 18.23 3.66
C ASP A 40 3.93 18.25 4.22
N ASP A 41 4.12 18.82 5.43
CA ASP A 41 5.40 18.83 6.13
C ASP A 41 5.93 17.40 6.44
N LEU A 42 5.03 16.45 6.73
CA LEU A 42 5.38 15.07 7.00
C LEU A 42 5.72 14.35 5.69
N LEU A 43 4.95 14.61 4.63
CA LEU A 43 5.21 14.07 3.29
C LEU A 43 6.56 14.53 2.73
N GLU A 44 6.97 15.78 2.99
CA GLU A 44 8.28 16.29 2.58
C GLU A 44 9.44 15.54 3.25
N SER A 45 9.22 15.03 4.48
CA SER A 45 10.20 14.23 5.21
C SER A 45 10.23 12.74 4.81
N VAL A 46 9.19 12.25 4.12
CA VAL A 46 9.12 10.86 3.66
C VAL A 46 9.94 10.71 2.38
N SER A 47 11.14 10.15 2.50
CA SER A 47 11.93 9.71 1.36
C SER A 47 11.72 8.22 1.08
N GLY A 48 11.81 7.82 -0.20
CA GLY A 48 11.96 6.41 -0.56
C GLY A 48 13.30 5.83 -0.08
N ALA A 49 13.54 4.55 -0.36
CA ALA A 49 14.86 3.97 -0.15
C ALA A 49 15.89 4.63 -1.10
N ASP A 50 16.94 5.21 -0.54
CA ASP A 50 18.09 5.70 -1.30
C ASP A 50 19.00 4.52 -1.68
N SER A 51 19.58 4.59 -2.89
CA SER A 51 20.48 3.56 -3.38
C SER A 51 21.83 3.69 -2.67
N CYS A 52 21.98 2.91 -1.60
CA CYS A 52 23.27 2.48 -1.06
C CYS A 52 24.13 3.55 -0.40
N GLU A 53 24.01 3.65 0.93
CA GLU A 53 25.20 3.70 1.80
C GLU A 53 25.01 2.69 2.96
N THR A 54 25.29 1.42 2.65
CA THR A 54 25.71 0.39 3.63
C THR A 54 24.86 0.11 4.87
N ILE A 55 23.53 0.24 4.84
CA ILE A 55 22.65 -0.36 5.86
C ILE A 55 21.43 -1.01 5.20
N GLY A 56 21.67 -1.97 4.30
CA GLY A 56 20.65 -2.89 3.82
C GLY A 56 20.69 -4.18 4.63
N SER A 57 19.57 -4.60 5.22
CA SER A 57 19.47 -6.00 5.67
C SER A 57 19.54 -6.90 4.41
N PRO A 58 20.18 -8.08 4.47
CA PRO A 58 20.27 -9.01 3.34
C PRO A 58 18.89 -9.53 2.86
N TYR A 59 17.82 -9.19 3.59
CA TYR A 59 16.44 -9.56 3.26
C TYR A 59 15.71 -8.53 2.39
N CYS A 60 16.21 -7.29 2.29
CA CYS A 60 15.54 -6.20 1.58
C CYS A 60 16.24 -5.75 0.29
N THR A 61 17.28 -6.44 -0.16
CA THR A 61 17.91 -6.13 -1.45
C THR A 61 17.05 -6.69 -2.59
N PRO A 62 16.70 -5.89 -3.63
CA PRO A 62 16.17 -6.47 -4.86
C PRO A 62 17.21 -7.41 -5.46
N CYS A 63 16.82 -8.67 -5.68
CA CYS A 63 17.66 -9.66 -6.34
C CYS A 63 17.95 -9.26 -7.81
N PRO A 64 19.11 -9.65 -8.38
CA PRO A 64 20.10 -10.56 -7.80
C PRO A 64 21.14 -9.83 -6.95
N PRO A 65 21.76 -10.53 -5.97
CA PRO A 65 22.80 -9.96 -5.13
C PRO A 65 23.97 -9.52 -6.02
N ILE A 66 24.16 -8.22 -6.16
CA ILE A 66 25.33 -7.67 -6.83
C ILE A 66 26.46 -7.79 -5.82
N GLU A 67 27.38 -8.71 -6.04
CA GLU A 67 28.69 -8.64 -5.39
C GLU A 67 29.36 -7.36 -5.90
N CYS A 68 29.36 -6.33 -5.06
CA CYS A 68 30.14 -5.13 -5.28
C CYS A 68 31.62 -5.50 -5.11
N TYR A 69 32.38 -5.51 -6.22
CA TYR A 69 33.85 -5.51 -6.20
C TYR A 69 34.38 -4.11 -5.89
#